data_AF-A0A7Y2F0M5-F1
#
_entry.id   AF-A0A7Y2F0M5-F1
#
_cell.length_a   1.000
_cell.length_b   1.000
_cell.length_c   1.000
_cell.angle_alpha   90.00
_cell.angle_beta   90.00
_cell.angle_gamma   90.00
#
_symmetry.space_group_name_H-M   'P 1'
#
loop_
_entity.id
_entity.type
_entity.pdbx_description
1 polymer ?
#
loop_
_entity_poly.entity_id
_entity_poly.type
_entity_poly.pdbx_seq_one_letter_code
_entity_poly.pdbx_strand_id
1 'polypeptide(L)' 'MQDGIYVKITTEKGEILGKLTYEKTPGTVANFVALAEGDLENKAKSQGTPYYDGLTFH' A
#
# COMPACT_ATOMS: atom_id res chain seq x y z
N MET A 1 -0.95 19.52 5.28
CA MET A 1 -0.54 18.58 4.22
C MET A 1 -1.08 19.12 2.90
N GLN A 2 -0.36 18.94 1.80
CA GLN A 2 -0.90 19.25 0.46
C GLN A 2 -1.86 18.13 0.05
N ASP A 3 -2.84 18.46 -0.81
CA ASP A 3 -3.75 17.46 -1.36
C ASP A 3 -2.99 16.34 -2.08
N GLY A 4 -3.49 15.12 -1.92
CA GLY A 4 -2.95 13.92 -2.55
C GLY A 4 -3.21 12.65 -1.75
N ILE A 5 -2.78 11.52 -2.33
CA ILE A 5 -2.85 10.21 -1.70
C ILE A 5 -1.50 9.90 -1.06
N TYR A 6 -1.52 9.45 0.19
CA TYR A 6 -0.32 9.13 0.96
C TYR A 6 -0.40 7.72 1.51
N VAL A 7 0.74 7.07 1.63
CA VAL A 7 0.90 5.81 2.36
C VAL A 7 1.70 6.07 3.62
N LYS A 8 1.29 5.44 4.72
CA LYS A 8 2.09 5.33 5.93
C LYS A 8 2.46 3.86 6.14
N ILE A 9 3.75 3.56 6.11
CA ILE A 9 4.27 2.22 6.34
C ILE A 9 4.88 2.20 7.75
N THR A 10 4.30 1.39 8.63
CA THR A 10 4.83 1.18 9.98
C THR A 10 5.75 -0.04 9.96
N THR A 11 7.01 0.17 10.33
CA THR A 11 8.01 -0.89 10.42
C THR A 11 8.57 -0.97 11.84
N GLU A 12 9.29 -2.04 12.17
CA GLU A 12 10.01 -2.15 13.45
C GLU A 12 11.05 -1.04 13.65
N LYS A 13 11.52 -0.41 12.57
CA LYS A 13 12.53 0.66 12.59
C LYS A 13 11.92 2.07 12.57
N GLY A 14 10.59 2.19 12.56
CA GLY A 14 9.88 3.46 12.53
C GLY A 14 8.86 3.57 11.38
N GLU A 15 8.29 4.76 11.25
CA GLU A 15 7.27 5.08 10.24
C GLU A 15 7.90 5.69 8.98
N ILE A 16 7.42 5.28 7.81
CA ILE A 16 7.76 5.85 6.51
C ILE A 16 6.48 6.47 5.94
N LEU A 17 6.51 7.78 5.66
CA LEU A 17 5.42 8.49 5.01
C LEU A 17 5.81 8.80 3.55
N GLY A 18 5.01 8.31 2.60
CA GLY A 18 5.24 8.51 1.16
C GLY A 18 4.02 9.13 0.47
N LYS A 19 4.24 10.06 -0.46
CA LYS A 19 3.20 10.56 -1.37
C LYS A 19 3.12 9.66 -2.60
N LEU A 20 1.93 9.20 -2.96
CA LEU A 20 1.69 8.35 -4.12
C LEU A 20 1.45 9.21 -5.37
N THR A 21 2.13 8.89 -6.47
CA THR A 21 2.08 9.66 -7.73
C THR A 21 0.92 9.21 -8.63
N TYR A 22 -0.31 9.32 -8.12
CA TYR A 22 -1.50 8.80 -8.80
C TYR A 22 -1.80 9.48 -10.14
N GLU A 23 -1.40 10.74 -10.32
CA GLU A 23 -1.61 11.47 -11.59
C GLU A 23 -0.81 10.91 -12.75
N LYS A 24 0.39 10.37 -12.49
CA LYS A 24 1.27 9.80 -13.53
C LYS A 24 1.13 8.29 -13.65
N THR A 25 0.87 7.62 -12.54
CA THR A 25 0.80 6.14 -12.48
C THR A 25 -0.49 5.67 -11.78
N PRO A 26 -1.67 6.00 -12.32
CA PRO A 26 -2.95 5.74 -11.65
C PRO A 26 -3.19 4.24 -11.43
N GLY A 27 -2.90 3.39 -12.41
CA GLY A 27 -3.06 1.93 -12.28
C GLY A 27 -2.15 1.31 -11.23
N THR A 28 -0.90 1.79 -11.13
CA THR A 28 0.04 1.33 -10.10
C THR A 28 -0.40 1.74 -8.70
N VAL A 29 -0.86 2.99 -8.54
CA VAL A 29 -1.36 3.47 -7.25
C VAL A 29 -2.64 2.72 -6.87
N ALA A 30 -3.58 2.53 -7.80
CA ALA A 30 -4.79 1.76 -7.55
C ALA A 30 -4.48 0.32 -7.11
N ASN A 31 -3.58 -0.37 -7.81
CA ASN A 31 -3.16 -1.73 -7.44
C ASN A 31 -2.50 -1.76 -6.05
N PHE A 32 -1.60 -0.82 -5.76
CA PHE A 32 -0.94 -0.75 -4.46
C PHE A 32 -1.93 -0.51 -3.31
N VAL A 33 -2.85 0.44 -3.47
CA VAL A 33 -3.88 0.75 -2.46
C VAL A 33 -4.82 -0.44 -2.26
N ALA A 34 -5.33 -1.06 -3.33
CA ALA A 34 -6.23 -2.20 -3.21
C ALA A 34 -5.57 -3.42 -2.53
N LEU A 35 -4.27 -3.65 -2.76
CA LEU A 35 -3.52 -4.66 -2.01
C LEU A 35 -3.34 -4.27 -0.54
N ALA A 36 -3.01 -3.00 -0.26
CA ALA A 36 -2.83 -2.52 1.11
C ALA A 36 -4.11 -2.63 1.93
N GLU A 37 -5.27 -2.35 1.33
CA GLU A 37 -6.58 -2.43 1.98
C GLU A 37 -7.15 -3.85 2.01
N GLY A 38 -6.57 -4.78 1.24
CA GLY A 38 -7.04 -6.18 1.15
C GLY A 38 -8.19 -6.39 0.16
N ASP A 39 -8.54 -5.37 -0.62
CA ASP A 39 -9.66 -5.38 -1.56
C ASP A 39 -9.32 -6.05 -2.90
N LEU A 40 -8.05 -6.36 -3.16
CA LEU A 40 -7.60 -7.06 -4.36
C LEU A 40 -7.40 -8.56 -4.13
N GLU A 41 -8.23 -9.39 -4.78
CA GLU A 41 -8.06 -10.84 -4.81
C GLU A 41 -6.69 -11.23 -5.40
N ASN A 42 -5.98 -12.12 -4.71
CA ASN A 42 -4.67 -12.60 -5.12
C ASN A 42 -4.43 -14.03 -4.60
N LYS A 43 -3.34 -14.65 -5.04
CA LYS A 43 -3.03 -16.06 -4.70
C LYS A 43 -2.25 -16.21 -3.39
N ALA A 44 -1.72 -15.13 -2.81
CA ALA A 44 -0.82 -15.20 -1.66
C ALA A 44 -1.54 -15.02 -0.33
N LYS A 45 -2.58 -14.17 -0.28
CA LYS A 45 -3.43 -13.95 0.90
C LYS A 45 -4.90 -14.01 0.50
N SER A 46 -5.75 -14.46 1.44
CA SER A 46 -7.20 -14.44 1.27
C SER A 46 -7.71 -13.00 1.10
N GLN A 47 -8.76 -12.81 0.29
CA GLN A 47 -9.39 -11.50 0.10
C GLN A 47 -9.88 -10.92 1.44
N GLY A 48 -9.79 -9.60 1.60
CA GLY A 48 -10.05 -8.89 2.86
C GLY A 48 -8.86 -8.90 3.83
N THR A 49 -7.74 -9.55 3.48
CA THR A 49 -6.52 -9.52 4.29
C THR A 49 -5.54 -8.47 3.73
N PRO A 50 -5.13 -7.46 4.50
CA PRO A 50 -4.10 -6.50 4.09
C PRO A 50 -2.83 -7.18 3.59
N TYR A 51 -2.44 -6.90 2.35
CA TYR A 51 -1.39 -7.65 1.67
C TYR A 51 -0.01 -7.40 2.28
N TYR A 52 0.31 -6.16 2.63
CA TYR A 52 1.67 -5.78 3.06
C TYR A 52 1.97 -6.06 4.53
N ASP A 53 0.95 -6.35 5.35
CA ASP A 53 1.13 -6.61 6.77
C ASP A 53 1.95 -7.89 7.00
N GLY A 54 2.98 -7.78 7.85
CA GLY A 54 3.88 -8.87 8.20
C GLY A 54 4.97 -9.18 7.17
N LEU A 55 5.05 -8.44 6.06
CA LEU A 55 6.15 -8.60 5.11
C LEU A 55 7.45 -7.98 5.64
N THR A 56 8.57 -8.58 5.28
CA THR A 56 9.91 -8.04 5.54
C THR A 56 10.45 -7.29 4.33
N PHE A 57 11.26 -6.26 4.59
CA PHE A 57 12.13 -5.67 3.58
C PHE A 57 13.35 -6.58 3.43
N HIS A 58 13.46 -7.28 2.29
CA HIS A 58 14.53 -8.24 1.98
C HIS A 58 15.81 -7.58 1.48
#